data_AF-A0A812PU72-F1
#
_entry.id   AF-A0A812PU72-F1
#
_cell.length_a   1.000
_cell.length_b   1.000
_cell.length_c   1.000
_cell.angle_alpha   90.00
_cell.angle_beta   90.00
_cell.angle_gamma   90.00
#
_symmetry.space_group_name_H-M   'P 1'
#
loop_
_entity.id
_entity.type
_entity.pdbx_description
1 polymer ?
#
loop_
_entity_poly.entity_id
_entity_poly.type
_entity_poly.pdbx_seq_one_letter_code
_entity_poly.pdbx_strand_id
1 'polypeptide(L)'
;DSKFAVTSPAPRPQMATTIGRSQAEASEPISEAEREERRRMAALKAEQRLDEKMARGVGDVEKVKQLQEKNQRAEILGRLEELYARLGEELPMGVRLADLKKLKELQADAQKRVDIKTGGPAVRAAV
;
A
#
# COMPACT_ATOMS: atom_id res chain seq x y z
N ASP A 1 -22.33 38.31 37.37
CA ASP A 1 -22.07 36.87 37.56
C ASP A 1 -21.49 36.24 36.30
N SER A 2 -20.18 35.98 36.29
CA SER A 2 -19.47 35.41 35.14
C SER A 2 -19.06 33.98 35.48
N LYS A 3 -19.70 32.98 34.86
CA LYS A 3 -19.41 31.55 35.04
C LYS A 3 -18.23 31.15 34.15
N PHE A 4 -17.08 30.88 34.74
CA PHE A 4 -15.95 30.27 34.03
C PHE A 4 -16.17 28.76 33.90
N ALA A 5 -16.19 28.26 32.67
CA ALA A 5 -16.22 26.83 32.39
C ALA A 5 -14.84 26.23 32.71
N VAL A 6 -14.78 25.39 33.74
CA VAL A 6 -13.61 24.56 34.06
C VAL A 6 -13.54 23.44 33.02
N THR A 7 -12.68 23.63 32.02
CA THR A 7 -12.28 22.58 31.08
C THR A 7 -11.24 21.69 31.78
N SER A 8 -11.68 20.56 32.33
CA SER A 8 -10.77 19.53 32.83
C SER A 8 -9.95 18.94 31.65
N PRO A 9 -8.62 18.91 31.71
CA PRO A 9 -7.82 18.28 30.66
C PRO A 9 -8.05 16.76 30.65
N ALA A 10 -8.11 16.18 29.44
CA ALA A 10 -8.26 14.74 29.25
C ALA A 10 -7.19 13.95 30.03
N PRO A 11 -7.53 12.82 30.65
CA PRO A 11 -6.55 12.00 31.35
C PRO A 11 -5.51 11.50 30.34
N ARG A 12 -4.24 11.84 30.55
CA ARG A 12 -3.13 11.31 29.76
C ARG A 12 -3.10 9.79 29.96
N PRO A 13 -2.95 8.97 28.90
CA PRO A 13 -2.77 7.54 29.08
C PRO A 13 -1.50 7.33 29.90
N GLN A 14 -1.65 6.72 31.08
CA GLN A 14 -0.53 6.34 31.91
C GLN A 14 0.27 5.29 31.14
N MET A 15 1.52 5.62 30.82
CA MET A 15 2.48 4.69 30.24
C MET A 15 2.70 3.57 31.26
N ALA A 16 2.18 2.37 30.98
CA ALA A 16 2.36 1.21 31.83
C ALA A 16 3.85 0.79 31.82
N THR A 17 4.54 1.08 32.91
CA THR A 17 5.91 0.65 33.18
C THR A 17 5.93 -0.86 33.48
N THR A 18 6.50 -1.61 32.53
CA THR A 18 7.24 -2.88 32.66
C THR A 18 6.76 -3.93 33.67
N ILE A 19 6.18 -5.03 33.18
CA ILE A 19 6.34 -6.34 33.83
C ILE A 19 7.49 -7.03 33.12
N GLY A 20 8.57 -7.27 33.88
CA GLY A 20 9.74 -7.99 33.42
C GLY A 20 9.35 -9.28 32.72
N ARG A 21 9.78 -9.42 31.47
CA ARG A 21 9.91 -10.71 30.83
C ARG A 21 11.09 -11.39 31.51
N SER A 22 10.83 -12.04 32.64
CA SER A 22 11.77 -12.96 33.25
C SER A 22 12.20 -13.94 32.16
N GLN A 23 13.51 -14.02 32.00
CA GLN A 23 14.23 -14.95 31.17
C GLN A 23 14.04 -16.36 31.76
N ALA A 24 12.84 -16.93 31.64
CA ALA A 24 12.48 -18.21 32.27
C ALA A 24 11.37 -18.99 31.55
N GLU A 25 11.18 -18.78 30.24
CA GLU A 25 10.43 -19.71 29.39
C GLU A 25 11.23 -20.00 28.12
N ALA A 26 12.33 -20.71 28.33
CA ALA A 26 13.08 -21.39 27.29
C ALA A 26 13.31 -22.82 27.78
N SER A 27 12.33 -23.70 27.60
CA SER A 27 12.50 -25.16 27.74
C SER A 27 11.28 -25.93 27.25
N GLU A 28 10.92 -25.75 25.98
CA GLU A 28 10.36 -26.82 25.14
C GLU A 28 10.72 -26.41 23.69
N PRO A 29 11.41 -27.25 22.89
CA PRO A 29 11.60 -26.96 21.48
C PRO A 29 10.23 -27.04 20.82
N ILE A 30 9.59 -25.87 20.64
CA ILE A 30 8.34 -25.71 19.90
C ILE A 30 8.47 -26.52 18.61
N SER A 31 7.64 -27.55 18.46
CA SER A 31 7.70 -28.43 17.30
C SER A 31 7.56 -27.60 16.03
N GLU A 32 8.20 -28.02 14.94
CA GLU A 32 8.12 -27.28 13.67
C GLU A 32 6.67 -27.08 13.22
N ALA A 33 5.79 -28.04 13.54
CA ALA A 33 4.35 -27.97 13.31
C ALA A 33 3.68 -26.81 14.06
N GLU A 34 3.94 -26.65 15.35
CA GLU A 34 3.36 -25.56 16.15
C GLU A 34 3.90 -24.19 15.71
N ARG A 35 5.15 -24.13 15.26
CA ARG A 35 5.75 -22.92 14.69
C ARG A 35 5.14 -22.53 13.34
N GLU A 36 4.72 -23.52 12.57
CA GLU A 36 4.02 -23.32 11.30
C GLU A 36 2.57 -22.89 11.52
N GLU A 37 1.87 -23.49 12.49
CA GLU A 37 0.52 -23.06 12.89
C GLU A 37 0.48 -21.62 13.38
N ARG A 38 1.44 -21.21 14.23
CA ARG A 38 1.55 -19.81 14.65
C ARG A 38 1.78 -18.86 13.48
N ARG A 39 2.57 -19.27 12.47
CA ARG A 39 2.78 -18.49 11.24
C ARG A 39 1.49 -18.41 10.40
N ARG A 40 0.75 -19.51 10.24
CA ARG A 40 -0.54 -19.53 9.54
C ARG A 40 -1.58 -18.66 10.23
N MET A 41 -1.71 -18.76 11.55
CA MET A 41 -2.63 -17.94 12.34
C MET A 41 -2.28 -16.45 12.27
N ALA A 42 -0.99 -16.11 12.25
CA ALA A 42 -0.55 -14.73 12.06
C ALA A 42 -0.89 -14.19 10.67
N ALA A 43 -0.75 -15.02 9.62
CA ALA A 43 -1.12 -14.64 8.25
C ALA A 43 -2.63 -14.41 8.12
N LEU A 44 -3.46 -15.33 8.63
CA LEU A 44 -4.92 -15.20 8.62
C LEU A 44 -5.39 -13.92 9.34
N LYS A 45 -4.79 -13.62 10.49
CA LYS A 45 -5.13 -12.40 11.24
C LYS A 45 -4.69 -11.12 10.52
N ALA A 46 -3.65 -11.19 9.68
CA ALA A 46 -3.24 -10.06 8.84
C ALA A 46 -4.21 -9.84 7.68
N GLU A 47 -4.70 -10.91 7.05
CA GLU A 47 -5.74 -10.85 6.03
C GLU A 47 -7.03 -10.25 6.58
N GLN A 48 -7.48 -10.71 7.76
CA GLN A 48 -8.66 -10.15 8.44
C GLN A 48 -8.53 -8.64 8.68
N ARG A 49 -7.36 -8.14 9.07
CA ARG A 49 -7.13 -6.70 9.25
C ARG A 49 -7.18 -5.93 7.94
N LEU A 50 -6.72 -6.52 6.83
CA LEU A 50 -6.81 -5.90 5.52
C LEU A 50 -8.27 -5.82 5.09
N ASP A 51 -9.04 -6.89 5.27
CA ASP A 51 -10.45 -6.95 4.94
C ASP A 51 -11.28 -5.99 5.81
N GLU A 52 -11.06 -5.98 7.13
CA GLU A 52 -11.68 -5.03 8.05
C GLU A 52 -11.33 -3.58 7.70
N LYS A 53 -10.08 -3.30 7.29
CA LYS A 53 -9.65 -1.97 6.85
C LYS A 53 -10.30 -1.57 5.52
N MET A 54 -10.53 -2.52 4.60
CA MET A 54 -11.28 -2.26 3.37
C MET A 54 -12.77 -2.07 3.62
N ALA A 55 -13.34 -2.78 4.60
CA ALA A 55 -14.77 -2.77 4.91
C ALA A 55 -15.20 -1.65 5.89
N ARG A 56 -14.26 -0.97 6.56
CA ARG A 56 -14.57 0.07 7.55
C ARG A 56 -15.27 1.27 6.89
N GLY A 57 -16.61 1.24 6.91
CA GLY A 57 -17.49 2.31 6.42
C GLY A 57 -18.09 2.08 5.04
N VAL A 58 -17.80 0.97 4.35
CA VAL A 58 -18.36 0.68 3.03
C VAL A 58 -19.09 -0.66 3.08
N GLY A 59 -20.43 -0.63 2.99
CA GLY A 59 -21.29 -1.81 3.11
C GLY A 59 -21.22 -2.80 1.94
N ASP A 60 -20.37 -2.55 0.94
CA ASP A 60 -20.25 -3.37 -0.27
C ASP A 60 -18.78 -3.51 -0.70
N VAL A 61 -18.17 -4.61 -0.30
CA VAL A 61 -16.75 -4.93 -0.57
C VAL A 61 -16.48 -5.12 -2.06
N GLU A 62 -17.46 -5.57 -2.84
CA GLU A 62 -17.30 -5.76 -4.28
C GLU A 62 -17.18 -4.41 -4.99
N LYS A 63 -18.00 -3.43 -4.60
CA LYS A 63 -17.87 -2.05 -5.10
C LYS A 63 -16.53 -1.43 -4.76
N VAL A 64 -15.97 -1.72 -3.57
CA VAL A 64 -14.63 -1.24 -3.20
C VAL A 64 -13.57 -1.83 -4.12
N LYS A 65 -13.62 -3.13 -4.40
CA LYS A 65 -12.68 -3.80 -5.32
C LYS A 65 -12.76 -3.20 -6.73
N GLN A 66 -13.97 -3.03 -7.27
CA GLN A 66 -14.17 -2.40 -8.58
C GLN A 66 -13.64 -0.95 -8.61
N LEU A 67 -13.84 -0.19 -7.53
CA LEU A 67 -13.33 1.17 -7.41
C LEU A 67 -11.81 1.19 -7.36
N GLN A 68 -11.18 0.28 -6.62
CA GLN A 68 -9.72 0.13 -6.58
C GLN A 68 -9.15 -0.21 -7.96
N GLU A 69 -9.76 -1.15 -8.69
CA GLU A 69 -9.33 -1.49 -10.04
C GLU A 69 -9.44 -0.30 -11.00
N LYS A 70 -10.55 0.45 -10.94
CA LYS A 70 -10.72 1.68 -11.72
C LYS A 70 -9.68 2.74 -11.38
N ASN A 71 -9.39 2.93 -10.10
CA ASN A 71 -8.38 3.88 -9.63
C ASN A 71 -6.97 3.48 -10.09
N GLN A 72 -6.61 2.20 -9.94
CA GLN A 72 -5.32 1.68 -10.43
C GLN A 72 -5.19 1.86 -11.94
N ARG A 73 -6.26 1.60 -12.69
CA ARG A 73 -6.27 1.81 -14.15
C ARG A 73 -6.04 3.27 -14.50
N ALA A 74 -6.77 4.17 -13.86
CA ALA A 74 -6.66 5.62 -14.09
C ALA A 74 -5.26 6.14 -13.73
N GLU A 75 -4.66 5.65 -12.65
CA GLU A 75 -3.31 6.01 -12.23
C GLU A 75 -2.26 5.58 -13.27
N ILE A 76 -2.34 4.34 -13.77
CA ILE A 76 -1.42 3.85 -14.80
C ILE A 76 -1.62 4.62 -16.12
N LEU A 77 -2.87 4.91 -16.49
CA LEU A 77 -3.17 5.72 -17.67
C LEU A 77 -2.58 7.13 -17.57
N GLY A 78 -2.75 7.82 -16.44
CA GLY A 78 -2.17 9.15 -16.24
C GLY A 78 -0.64 9.13 -16.35
N ARG A 79 0.01 8.13 -15.75
CA ARG A 79 1.48 7.95 -15.90
C ARG A 79 1.88 7.71 -17.34
N LEU A 80 1.14 6.86 -18.07
CA LEU A 80 1.38 6.65 -19.50
C LEU A 80 1.24 7.95 -20.29
N GLU A 81 0.18 8.73 -20.05
CA GLU A 81 -0.03 10.03 -20.69
C GLU A 81 1.17 10.97 -20.46
N GLU A 82 1.70 11.02 -19.24
CA GLU A 82 2.91 11.79 -18.93
C GLU A 82 4.16 11.27 -19.65
N LEU A 83 4.39 9.95 -19.69
CA LEU A 83 5.56 9.35 -20.34
C LEU A 83 5.53 9.59 -21.85
N TYR A 84 4.38 9.42 -22.49
CA TYR A 84 4.19 9.68 -23.91
C TYR A 84 4.33 11.17 -24.24
N ALA A 85 3.81 12.06 -23.39
CA ALA A 85 4.05 13.50 -23.52
C ALA A 85 5.54 13.88 -23.44
N ARG A 86 6.31 13.25 -22.55
CA ARG A 86 7.78 13.43 -22.47
C ARG A 86 8.52 12.86 -23.69
N LEU A 87 8.02 11.78 -24.25
CA LEU A 87 8.53 11.24 -25.52
C LEU A 87 8.22 12.17 -26.70
N GLY A 88 7.14 12.95 -26.62
CA GLY A 88 6.60 13.70 -27.75
C GLY A 88 5.85 12.79 -28.72
N GLU A 89 5.40 11.62 -28.25
CA GLU A 89 4.62 10.64 -29.02
C GLU A 89 3.17 10.65 -28.53
N GLU A 90 2.24 10.31 -29.42
CA GLU A 90 0.82 10.16 -29.07
C GLU A 90 0.57 8.81 -28.38
N LEU A 91 -0.45 8.74 -27.52
CA LEU A 91 -0.83 7.49 -26.88
C LEU A 91 -1.33 6.48 -27.92
N PRO A 92 -0.98 5.19 -27.78
CA PRO A 92 -1.50 4.17 -28.66
C PRO A 92 -3.03 4.12 -28.61
N MET A 93 -3.65 3.90 -29.78
CA MET A 93 -5.10 3.76 -29.87
C MET A 93 -5.59 2.58 -29.01
N GLY A 94 -6.67 2.79 -28.28
CA GLY A 94 -7.30 1.73 -27.48
C GLY A 94 -6.65 1.45 -26.13
N VAL A 95 -5.60 2.19 -25.72
CA VAL A 95 -4.97 2.02 -24.39
C VAL A 95 -5.97 2.22 -23.26
N ARG A 96 -6.95 3.11 -23.42
CA ARG A 96 -8.05 3.32 -22.47
C ARG A 96 -8.96 2.11 -22.29
N LEU A 97 -8.96 1.17 -23.24
CA LEU A 97 -9.74 -0.07 -23.21
C LEU A 97 -8.89 -1.31 -22.86
N ALA A 98 -7.56 -1.18 -22.83
CA ALA A 98 -6.66 -2.28 -22.53
C ALA A 98 -6.75 -2.78 -21.07
N ASP A 99 -6.40 -4.05 -20.88
CA ASP A 99 -6.34 -4.71 -19.57
C ASP A 99 -5.21 -4.13 -18.70
N LEU A 100 -5.35 -4.25 -17.37
CA LEU A 100 -4.34 -3.80 -16.41
C LEU A 100 -2.94 -4.41 -16.66
N LYS A 101 -2.87 -5.66 -17.15
CA LYS A 101 -1.59 -6.31 -17.49
C LYS A 101 -0.91 -5.61 -18.65
N LYS A 102 -1.63 -5.39 -19.75
CA LYS A 102 -1.13 -4.69 -20.95
C LYS A 102 -0.75 -3.25 -20.65
N LEU A 103 -1.51 -2.57 -19.79
CA LEU A 103 -1.19 -1.21 -19.34
C LEU A 103 0.15 -1.14 -18.60
N LYS A 104 0.46 -2.13 -17.75
CA LYS A 104 1.75 -2.21 -17.04
C LYS A 104 2.91 -2.51 -18.00
N GLU A 105 2.71 -3.39 -18.97
CA GLU A 105 3.71 -3.69 -20.00
C GLU A 105 4.05 -2.43 -20.82
N LEU A 106 3.01 -1.73 -21.33
CA LEU A 106 3.17 -0.47 -22.05
C LEU A 106 3.87 0.59 -21.19
N GLN A 107 3.54 0.68 -19.91
CA GLN A 107 4.19 1.63 -19.00
C GLN A 107 5.68 1.32 -18.87
N ALA A 108 6.05 0.05 -18.69
CA ALA A 108 7.44 -0.36 -18.58
C ALA A 108 8.22 -0.07 -19.87
N ASP A 109 7.62 -0.30 -21.04
CA ASP A 109 8.24 -0.03 -22.33
C ASP A 109 8.38 1.48 -22.59
N ALA A 110 7.34 2.27 -22.31
CA ALA A 110 7.41 3.72 -22.39
C ALA A 110 8.49 4.30 -21.45
N GLN A 111 8.61 3.77 -20.23
CA GLN A 111 9.63 4.20 -19.27
C GLN A 111 11.05 3.91 -19.80
N LYS A 112 11.32 2.71 -20.31
CA LYS A 112 12.62 2.37 -20.91
C LYS A 112 12.99 3.35 -22.02
N ARG A 113 12.03 3.72 -22.87
CA ARG A 113 12.24 4.67 -23.97
C ARG A 113 12.53 6.09 -23.44
N VAL A 114 11.83 6.52 -22.38
CA VAL A 114 12.15 7.80 -21.69
C VAL A 114 13.58 7.76 -21.16
N ASP A 115 13.95 6.70 -20.47
CA ASP A 115 15.27 6.57 -19.83
C ASP A 115 16.39 6.60 -20.88
N ILE A 116 16.20 5.95 -22.03
CA ILE A 116 17.14 6.05 -23.16
C ILE A 116 17.22 7.49 -23.68
N LYS A 117 16.07 8.15 -23.91
CA LYS A 117 16.00 9.50 -24.50
C LYS A 117 16.62 10.56 -23.59
N THR A 118 16.48 10.42 -22.29
CA THR A 118 16.90 11.43 -21.31
C THR A 118 18.32 11.24 -20.79
N GLY A 119 19.07 10.28 -21.35
CA GLY A 119 20.29 9.77 -20.74
C GLY A 119 19.90 9.00 -19.49
N GLY A 120 20.13 7.68 -19.49
CA GLY A 120 19.68 6.79 -18.42
C GLY A 120 20.07 7.29 -17.02
N PRO A 121 19.55 6.66 -15.94
CA PRO A 121 19.74 7.14 -14.56
C PRO A 121 21.22 7.43 -14.19
N ALA A 122 22.17 6.78 -14.87
CA ALA A 122 23.61 7.02 -14.76
C ALA A 122 24.08 8.41 -15.24
N VAL A 123 23.48 9.02 -16.27
CA VAL A 123 23.89 10.33 -16.80
C VAL A 123 23.35 11.47 -15.94
N ARG A 124 22.16 11.31 -15.37
CA ARG A 124 21.54 12.31 -14.49
C ARG A 124 22.16 12.38 -13.09
N ALA A 125 22.78 11.30 -12.61
CA ALA A 125 23.47 11.27 -11.33
C ALA A 125 24.89 11.88 -11.38
N ALA A 126 25.39 12.17 -12.59
CA ALA A 126 26.72 12.71 -12.83
C ALA A 126 26.74 14.23 -13.11
N VAL A 127 25.59 14.90 -13.03
CA VAL A 127 25.42 16.36 -13.18
C VAL A 127 24.93 16.94 -11.85
#